data_AF-B2NIX6-F1
#
_entry.id   AF-B2NIX6-F1
#
_cell.length_a   1.000
_cell.length_b   1.000
_cell.length_c   1.000
_cell.angle_alpha   90.00
_cell.angle_beta   90.00
_cell.angle_gamma   90.00
#
_symmetry.space_group_name_H-M   'P 1'
#
loop_
_entity.id
_entity.type
_entity.pdbx_description
1 polymer ?
#
loop_
_entity_poly.entity_id
_entity_poly.type
_entity_poly.pdbx_seq_one_letter_code
_entity_poly.pdbx_strand_id
1 'polypeptide(L)'
;ITGTLAQNIGSIVTRDLFERMLSFRNNAACPGKGFYTYEAFITAANSFPAFGTTGDNTACKKEVAAFFGQTSHETNGGRAGTFNGGYCFVRQIDQSDRYYGRGPIQLTHRSNYERAGRGIGVGQDLVNNPDKVATNPVISFKTAIWFWMTAQDNKPSCHDVIIGRWRPSPADRSANRVPGYGVITNIINGGIECGKGRNGAV
;
A
#
# COMPACT_ATOMS: atom_id res chain seq x y z
N ILE A 1 12.34 15.59 -32.15
CA ILE A 1 12.11 14.59 -31.09
C ILE A 1 11.66 15.36 -29.85
N THR A 2 10.35 15.48 -29.65
CA THR A 2 9.76 16.12 -28.47
C THR A 2 9.96 15.20 -27.27
N GLY A 3 10.83 15.60 -26.35
CA GLY A 3 11.11 14.84 -25.13
C GLY A 3 9.85 14.73 -24.30
N THR A 4 9.34 13.51 -24.14
CA THR A 4 8.42 13.18 -23.05
C THR A 4 9.14 13.54 -21.75
N LEU A 5 8.64 14.56 -21.03
CA LEU A 5 9.09 14.84 -19.67
C LEU A 5 9.02 13.53 -18.88
N ALA A 6 10.11 13.14 -18.23
CA ALA A 6 10.12 11.94 -17.39
C ALA A 6 8.97 12.03 -16.39
N GLN A 7 8.04 11.08 -16.47
CA GLN A 7 6.87 11.04 -15.60
C GLN A 7 7.35 10.85 -14.16
N ASN A 8 7.02 11.80 -13.30
CA ASN A 8 7.33 11.73 -11.88
C ASN A 8 6.05 11.51 -11.08
N ILE A 9 6.15 10.86 -9.92
CA ILE A 9 4.98 10.56 -9.07
C ILE A 9 4.21 11.82 -8.66
N GLY A 10 4.89 12.96 -8.47
CA GLY A 10 4.26 14.24 -8.12
C GLY A 10 3.39 14.84 -9.24
N SER A 11 3.62 14.43 -10.50
CA SER A 11 2.77 14.83 -11.63
C SER A 11 1.48 13.99 -11.72
N ILE A 12 1.46 12.80 -11.11
CA ILE A 12 0.28 11.94 -11.00
C ILE A 12 -0.52 12.24 -9.74
N VAL A 13 0.18 12.38 -8.61
CA VAL A 13 -0.39 12.73 -7.31
C VAL A 13 0.12 14.10 -6.93
N THR A 14 -0.65 15.13 -7.26
CA THR A 14 -0.38 16.47 -6.73
C THR A 14 -0.74 16.51 -5.24
N ARG A 15 -0.20 17.49 -4.51
CA ARG A 15 -0.58 17.74 -3.12
C ARG A 15 -2.09 17.86 -2.96
N ASP A 16 -2.73 18.67 -3.79
CA ASP A 16 -4.19 18.89 -3.73
C ASP A 16 -4.99 17.62 -3.99
N LEU A 17 -4.47 16.72 -4.84
CA LEU A 17 -5.11 15.41 -5.03
C LEU A 17 -4.92 14.52 -3.81
N PHE A 18 -3.72 14.45 -3.24
CA PHE A 18 -3.44 13.70 -2.01
C PHE A 18 -4.33 14.16 -0.85
N GLU A 19 -4.45 15.46 -0.63
CA GLU A 19 -5.29 16.04 0.42
C GLU A 19 -6.78 15.75 0.20
N ARG A 20 -7.26 15.75 -1.05
CA ARG A 20 -8.65 15.38 -1.36
C ARG A 20 -8.91 13.89 -1.20
N MET A 21 -8.01 13.03 -1.69
CA MET A 21 -8.15 11.58 -1.56
C MET A 21 -8.18 11.15 -0.09
N LEU A 22 -7.33 11.74 0.74
CA LEU A 22 -7.18 11.39 2.16
C LEU A 22 -7.70 12.49 3.08
N SER A 23 -8.87 13.02 2.77
CA SER A 23 -9.44 14.23 3.39
C SER A 23 -9.76 14.08 4.89
N PHE A 24 -10.07 12.87 5.36
CA PHE A 24 -10.43 12.66 6.77
C PHE A 24 -9.23 12.28 7.67
N ARG A 25 -8.06 11.96 7.11
CA ARG A 25 -6.93 11.39 7.88
C ARG A 25 -6.43 12.28 9.03
N ASN A 26 -6.63 13.59 8.91
CA ASN A 26 -6.23 14.59 9.90
C ASN A 26 -7.38 15.03 10.83
N ASN A 27 -8.54 14.37 10.75
CA ASN A 27 -9.64 14.62 11.69
C ASN A 27 -9.18 14.32 13.13
N ALA A 28 -9.69 15.07 14.10
CA ALA A 28 -9.34 14.91 15.51
C ALA A 28 -9.63 13.50 16.06
N ALA A 29 -10.61 12.79 15.47
CA ALA A 29 -10.96 11.41 15.81
C ALA A 29 -9.94 10.37 15.32
N CYS A 30 -9.04 10.72 14.40
CA CYS A 30 -8.04 9.80 13.88
C CYS A 30 -6.80 9.76 14.79
N PRO A 31 -6.43 8.58 15.33
CA PRO A 31 -5.21 8.44 16.12
C PRO A 31 -3.95 8.80 15.33
N GLY A 32 -3.98 8.66 14.00
CA GLY A 32 -2.90 9.00 13.08
C GLY A 32 -2.85 10.46 12.63
N LYS A 33 -3.71 11.35 13.15
CA LYS A 33 -3.80 12.74 12.68
C LYS A 33 -2.42 13.41 12.61
N GLY A 34 -2.10 14.02 11.47
CA GLY A 34 -0.83 14.70 11.22
C GLY A 34 0.37 13.79 10.88
N PHE A 35 0.23 12.46 10.96
CA PHE A 35 1.34 11.54 10.68
C PHE A 35 1.62 11.41 9.18
N TYR A 36 0.58 11.17 8.36
CA TYR A 36 0.73 10.91 6.93
C TYR A 36 0.73 12.21 6.13
N THR A 37 1.92 12.69 5.76
CA THR A 37 2.10 13.91 4.97
C THR A 37 2.39 13.60 3.50
N TYR A 38 2.07 14.56 2.63
CA TYR A 38 2.39 14.48 1.20
C TYR A 38 3.90 14.40 0.96
N GLU A 39 4.69 15.14 1.73
CA GLU A 39 6.15 15.14 1.67
C GLU A 39 6.73 13.76 1.99
N ALA A 40 6.18 13.09 3.01
CA ALA A 40 6.61 11.75 3.38
C ALA A 40 6.27 10.74 2.28
N PHE A 41 5.07 10.85 1.69
CA PHE A 41 4.66 10.03 0.55
C PHE A 41 5.60 10.22 -0.66
N ILE A 42 5.82 11.47 -1.10
CA ILE A 42 6.68 11.76 -2.26
C ILE A 42 8.12 11.31 -2.00
N THR A 43 8.66 11.56 -0.81
CA THR A 43 10.01 11.13 -0.43
C THR A 43 10.14 9.61 -0.49
N ALA A 44 9.14 8.87 0.02
CA ALA A 44 9.13 7.43 -0.04
C ALA A 44 8.98 6.91 -1.47
N ALA A 45 8.04 7.45 -2.25
CA ALA A 45 7.77 7.07 -3.63
C ALA A 45 8.98 7.29 -4.55
N ASN A 46 9.74 8.37 -4.35
CA ASN A 46 10.97 8.62 -5.10
C ASN A 46 12.08 7.57 -4.84
N SER A 47 11.95 6.73 -3.80
CA SER A 47 12.85 5.58 -3.60
C SER A 47 12.47 4.35 -4.45
N PHE A 48 11.31 4.39 -5.13
CA PHE A 48 10.78 3.32 -5.98
C PHE A 48 10.41 3.91 -7.35
N PRO A 49 11.38 4.18 -8.24
CA PRO A 49 11.19 5.02 -9.42
C PRO A 49 10.21 4.47 -10.47
N ALA A 50 9.77 3.20 -10.36
CA ALA A 50 8.76 2.59 -11.21
C ALA A 50 7.32 2.74 -10.68
N PHE A 51 7.14 3.06 -9.40
CA PHE A 51 5.84 3.20 -8.76
C PHE A 51 5.10 4.44 -9.26
N GLY A 52 3.94 4.24 -9.90
CA GLY A 52 3.10 5.32 -10.43
C GLY A 52 3.71 6.05 -11.62
N THR A 53 4.70 5.44 -12.28
CA THR A 53 5.48 6.03 -13.39
C THR A 53 5.75 5.01 -14.51
N THR A 54 5.14 3.82 -14.43
CA THR A 54 5.31 2.76 -15.43
C THR A 54 4.05 2.62 -16.29
N GLY A 55 4.23 2.70 -17.61
CA GLY A 55 3.14 2.62 -18.59
C GLY A 55 2.63 4.00 -19.00
N ASP A 56 1.39 4.06 -19.49
CA ASP A 56 0.76 5.34 -19.85
C ASP A 56 0.17 6.06 -18.63
N ASN A 57 -0.31 7.29 -18.84
CA ASN A 57 -0.96 8.09 -17.80
C ASN A 57 -2.14 7.37 -17.13
N THR A 58 -2.86 6.52 -17.85
CA THR A 58 -4.01 5.78 -17.32
C THR A 58 -3.53 4.66 -16.41
N ALA A 59 -2.50 3.91 -16.80
CA ALA A 59 -1.88 2.88 -15.98
C ALA A 59 -1.30 3.46 -14.68
N CYS A 60 -0.57 4.58 -14.78
CA CYS A 60 0.01 5.26 -13.61
C CYS A 60 -1.08 5.74 -12.63
N LYS A 61 -2.15 6.35 -13.12
CA LYS A 61 -3.30 6.76 -12.29
C LYS A 61 -4.01 5.57 -11.65
N LYS A 62 -4.20 4.48 -12.40
CA LYS A 62 -4.80 3.23 -11.89
C LYS A 62 -3.95 2.61 -10.79
N GLU A 63 -2.64 2.55 -10.96
CA GLU A 63 -1.73 2.03 -9.95
C GLU A 63 -1.84 2.80 -8.64
N VAL A 64 -1.71 4.13 -8.71
CA VAL A 64 -1.80 5.00 -7.54
C VAL A 64 -3.17 4.89 -6.86
N ALA A 65 -4.25 4.89 -7.64
CA ALA A 65 -5.59 4.72 -7.10
C ALA A 65 -5.76 3.37 -6.40
N ALA A 66 -5.21 2.29 -6.97
CA ALA A 66 -5.26 0.96 -6.37
C ALA A 66 -4.42 0.89 -5.09
N PHE A 67 -3.22 1.46 -5.08
CA PHE A 67 -2.37 1.53 -3.89
C PHE A 67 -3.07 2.28 -2.76
N PHE A 68 -3.59 3.49 -3.03
CA PHE A 68 -4.32 4.27 -2.02
C PHE A 68 -5.62 3.59 -1.61
N GLY A 69 -6.31 2.90 -2.52
CA GLY A 69 -7.51 2.12 -2.19
C GLY A 69 -7.24 1.02 -1.17
N GLN A 70 -6.23 0.19 -1.41
CA GLN A 70 -5.86 -0.89 -0.49
C GLN A 70 -5.35 -0.34 0.84
N THR A 71 -4.40 0.59 0.80
CA THR A 71 -3.81 1.14 2.03
C THR A 71 -4.80 1.97 2.85
N SER A 72 -5.80 2.58 2.19
CA SER A 72 -6.92 3.23 2.90
C SER A 72 -7.81 2.22 3.60
N HIS A 73 -8.05 1.04 3.00
CA HIS A 73 -8.79 -0.04 3.64
C HIS A 73 -8.10 -0.52 4.93
N GLU A 74 -6.79 -0.80 4.86
CA GLU A 74 -5.98 -1.25 5.99
C GLU A 74 -5.94 -0.28 7.18
N THR A 75 -6.17 1.01 6.92
CA THR A 75 -6.02 2.09 7.91
C THR A 75 -7.32 2.86 8.16
N ASN A 76 -8.45 2.30 7.74
CA ASN A 76 -9.73 2.97 7.73
C ASN A 76 -10.25 3.24 9.15
N GLY A 77 -10.67 4.49 9.41
CA GLY A 77 -11.46 4.87 10.58
C GLY A 77 -12.80 5.51 10.22
N GLY A 78 -13.23 5.37 8.97
CA GLY A 78 -14.50 5.89 8.46
C GLY A 78 -15.70 5.07 8.90
N ARG A 79 -16.90 5.62 8.66
CA ARG A 79 -18.17 4.91 8.91
C ARG A 79 -18.46 3.94 7.77
N ALA A 80 -19.24 2.89 8.05
CA ALA A 80 -19.74 2.00 7.01
C ALA A 80 -20.44 2.80 5.91
N GLY A 81 -20.15 2.47 4.65
CA GLY A 81 -20.70 3.17 3.48
C GLY A 81 -19.97 4.47 3.09
N THR A 82 -18.89 4.86 3.80
CA THR A 82 -18.03 5.99 3.37
C THR A 82 -16.62 5.51 3.01
N PHE A 83 -15.98 6.22 2.08
CA PHE A 83 -14.64 5.89 1.55
C PHE A 83 -13.58 6.96 1.82
N ASN A 84 -13.89 7.92 2.69
CA ASN A 84 -13.00 9.04 3.02
C ASN A 84 -12.15 8.79 4.28
N GLY A 85 -12.39 7.70 5.02
CA GLY A 85 -11.77 7.40 6.31
C GLY A 85 -10.40 6.73 6.26
N GLY A 86 -9.81 6.57 5.07
CA GLY A 86 -8.48 5.99 4.91
C GLY A 86 -7.39 6.78 5.65
N TYR A 87 -6.30 6.11 6.01
CA TYR A 87 -5.13 6.69 6.67
C TYR A 87 -5.43 7.29 8.05
N CYS A 88 -6.51 6.84 8.71
CA CYS A 88 -6.90 7.30 10.04
C CYS A 88 -6.05 6.65 11.15
N PHE A 89 -5.68 5.37 10.95
CA PHE A 89 -4.81 4.62 11.85
C PHE A 89 -3.38 4.48 11.33
N VAL A 90 -2.42 4.50 12.26
CA VAL A 90 -1.01 4.17 11.99
C VAL A 90 -0.65 2.81 12.56
N ARG A 91 -1.25 2.43 13.68
CA ARG A 91 -1.05 1.15 14.37
C ARG A 91 -2.37 0.39 14.37
N GLN A 92 -2.30 -0.93 14.28
CA GLN A 92 -3.47 -1.75 14.54
C GLN A 92 -3.95 -1.58 15.99
N ILE A 93 -5.21 -1.93 16.24
CA ILE A 93 -5.84 -1.76 17.55
C ILE A 93 -5.24 -2.74 18.57
N ASP A 94 -5.15 -4.03 18.21
CA ASP A 94 -4.54 -5.05 19.07
C ASP A 94 -3.01 -5.01 18.96
N GLN A 95 -2.33 -4.56 20.02
CA GLN A 95 -0.87 -4.38 20.03
C GLN A 95 -0.15 -5.43 20.89
N SER A 96 -0.78 -6.59 21.12
CA SER A 96 -0.21 -7.66 21.95
C SER A 96 1.05 -8.32 21.35
N ASP A 97 1.16 -8.44 20.02
CA ASP A 97 2.35 -8.95 19.33
C ASP A 97 3.34 -7.83 19.00
N ARG A 98 4.64 -8.02 19.24
CA ARG A 98 5.68 -7.00 18.94
C ARG A 98 5.65 -6.51 17.48
N TYR A 99 5.37 -7.39 16.54
CA TYR A 99 5.29 -7.15 15.10
C TYR A 99 3.83 -7.05 14.61
N TYR A 100 2.99 -6.42 15.44
CA TYR A 100 1.66 -5.96 15.09
C TYR A 100 1.66 -5.04 13.84
N GLY A 101 0.51 -4.92 13.19
CA GLY A 101 0.28 -4.08 12.02
C GLY A 101 0.63 -2.61 12.22
N ARG A 102 1.52 -2.09 11.36
CA ARG A 102 1.90 -0.66 11.33
C ARG A 102 1.92 -0.10 9.91
N GLY A 103 1.65 1.19 9.79
CA GLY A 103 1.74 1.95 8.55
C GLY A 103 0.63 1.65 7.54
N PRO A 104 0.74 2.17 6.30
CA PRO A 104 -0.35 2.13 5.32
C PRO A 104 -0.77 0.74 4.90
N ILE A 105 0.13 -0.25 4.91
CA ILE A 105 -0.17 -1.64 4.53
C ILE A 105 -0.36 -2.55 5.77
N GLN A 106 -0.43 -1.96 6.97
CA GLN A 106 -0.46 -2.69 8.24
C GLN A 106 0.56 -3.84 8.29
N LEU A 107 1.84 -3.51 8.03
CA LEU A 107 2.93 -4.49 7.96
C LEU A 107 2.96 -5.31 9.27
N THR A 108 2.77 -6.62 9.13
CA THR A 108 2.57 -7.55 10.26
C THR A 108 3.49 -8.76 10.11
N HIS A 109 3.89 -9.37 11.24
CA HIS A 109 4.82 -10.50 11.36
C HIS A 109 6.30 -10.14 11.19
N ARG A 110 7.15 -10.71 12.06
CA ARG A 110 8.60 -10.49 12.07
C ARG A 110 9.26 -10.70 10.70
N SER A 111 8.88 -11.75 9.98
CA SER A 111 9.44 -12.07 8.66
C SER A 111 9.20 -10.96 7.63
N ASN A 112 8.06 -10.27 7.70
CA ASN A 112 7.77 -9.14 6.84
C ASN A 112 8.59 -7.90 7.24
N TYR A 113 8.79 -7.64 8.54
CA TYR A 113 9.69 -6.57 8.99
C TYR A 113 11.14 -6.83 8.56
N GLU A 114 11.60 -8.08 8.59
CA GLU A 114 12.92 -8.48 8.09
C GLU A 114 13.07 -8.24 6.57
N ARG A 115 12.09 -8.71 5.78
CA ARG A 115 12.08 -8.54 4.32
C ARG A 115 11.97 -7.05 3.95
N ALA A 116 11.07 -6.31 4.59
CA ALA A 116 10.88 -4.87 4.37
C ALA A 116 12.13 -4.08 4.75
N GLY A 117 12.71 -4.35 5.93
CA GLY A 117 13.92 -3.67 6.40
C GLY A 117 15.04 -3.77 5.38
N ARG A 118 15.31 -4.98 4.86
CA ARG A 118 16.27 -5.17 3.77
C ARG A 118 15.87 -4.41 2.51
N GLY A 119 14.61 -4.54 2.08
CA GLY A 119 14.11 -3.94 0.85
C GLY A 119 14.13 -2.41 0.81
N ILE A 120 14.00 -1.75 1.97
CA ILE A 120 14.03 -0.28 2.07
C ILE A 120 15.38 0.29 2.51
N GLY A 121 16.39 -0.56 2.68
CA GLY A 121 17.76 -0.17 3.06
C GLY A 121 17.96 0.16 4.54
N VAL A 122 17.04 -0.24 5.42
CA VAL A 122 17.14 -0.05 6.89
C VAL A 122 17.67 -1.31 7.59
N GLY A 123 17.58 -2.48 6.95
CA GLY A 123 18.10 -3.75 7.45
C GLY A 123 17.48 -4.19 8.78
N GLN A 124 18.32 -4.75 9.66
CA GLN A 124 17.91 -5.29 10.97
C GLN A 124 17.41 -4.23 11.94
N ASP A 125 17.71 -2.96 11.71
CA ASP A 125 17.21 -1.88 12.54
C ASP A 125 15.68 -1.80 12.54
N LEU A 126 15.01 -2.17 11.42
CA LEU A 126 13.55 -2.23 11.38
C LEU A 126 12.97 -3.38 12.22
N VAL A 127 13.74 -4.46 12.40
CA VAL A 127 13.35 -5.62 13.22
C VAL A 127 13.57 -5.32 14.70
N ASN A 128 14.71 -4.69 15.02
CA ASN A 128 15.04 -4.29 16.38
C ASN A 128 14.10 -3.17 16.86
N ASN A 129 13.74 -2.24 15.97
CA ASN A 129 12.93 -1.06 16.25
C ASN A 129 11.67 -1.00 15.34
N PRO A 130 10.71 -1.93 15.48
CA PRO A 130 9.55 -2.03 14.58
C PRO A 130 8.65 -0.79 14.63
N ASP A 131 8.66 -0.05 15.75
CA ASP A 131 7.91 1.20 15.88
C ASP A 131 8.35 2.30 14.91
N LYS A 132 9.51 2.19 14.26
CA LYS A 132 9.91 3.11 13.19
C LYS A 132 8.88 3.18 12.06
N VAL A 133 8.15 2.10 11.79
CA VAL A 133 7.04 2.09 10.82
C VAL A 133 5.87 2.98 11.27
N ALA A 134 5.73 3.25 12.57
CA ALA A 134 4.65 4.05 13.15
C ALA A 134 5.12 5.38 13.78
N THR A 135 6.40 5.73 13.66
CA THR A 135 6.98 7.00 14.17
C THR A 135 7.73 7.79 13.11
N ASN A 136 8.15 7.16 12.01
CA ASN A 136 8.75 7.83 10.87
C ASN A 136 7.84 7.66 9.63
N PRO A 137 7.17 8.72 9.17
CA PRO A 137 6.20 8.61 8.08
C PRO A 137 6.83 8.24 6.73
N VAL A 138 8.10 8.60 6.49
CA VAL A 138 8.83 8.16 5.28
C VAL A 138 9.07 6.66 5.33
N ILE A 139 9.56 6.11 6.45
CA ILE A 139 9.73 4.66 6.62
C ILE A 139 8.37 3.97 6.49
N SER A 140 7.31 4.53 7.08
CA SER A 140 5.95 4.02 6.99
C SER A 140 5.51 3.84 5.52
N PHE A 141 5.57 4.90 4.72
CA PHE A 141 5.24 4.81 3.29
C PHE A 141 6.20 3.90 2.51
N LYS A 142 7.51 3.91 2.82
CA LYS A 142 8.48 3.03 2.17
C LYS A 142 8.14 1.56 2.37
N THR A 143 7.70 1.15 3.56
CA THR A 143 7.30 -0.26 3.79
C THR A 143 6.08 -0.64 2.96
N ALA A 144 5.09 0.24 2.83
CA ALA A 144 3.90 0.00 2.01
C ALA A 144 4.21 -0.08 0.52
N ILE A 145 5.02 0.86 0.01
CA ILE A 145 5.42 0.86 -1.41
C ILE A 145 6.35 -0.32 -1.70
N TRP A 146 7.26 -0.67 -0.78
CA TRP A 146 8.07 -1.88 -0.90
C TRP A 146 7.19 -3.13 -1.05
N PHE A 147 6.19 -3.30 -0.18
CA PHE A 147 5.28 -4.44 -0.27
C PHE A 147 4.56 -4.46 -1.62
N TRP A 148 4.07 -3.31 -2.08
CA TRP A 148 3.39 -3.15 -3.37
C TRP A 148 4.27 -3.54 -4.57
N MET A 149 5.55 -3.17 -4.52
CA MET A 149 6.51 -3.34 -5.62
C MET A 149 7.21 -4.71 -5.60
N THR A 150 7.05 -5.51 -4.54
CA THR A 150 7.85 -6.73 -4.34
C THR A 150 7.01 -7.98 -4.50
N ALA A 151 7.36 -8.84 -5.47
CA ALA A 151 6.81 -10.19 -5.56
C ALA A 151 7.28 -11.03 -4.35
N GLN A 152 6.39 -11.86 -3.81
CA GLN A 152 6.68 -12.67 -2.63
C GLN A 152 6.25 -14.12 -2.87
N ASP A 153 7.22 -15.03 -2.85
CA ASP A 153 7.00 -16.47 -3.00
C ASP A 153 6.23 -16.75 -4.31
N ASN A 154 5.01 -17.30 -4.25
CA ASN A 154 4.17 -17.56 -5.43
C ASN A 154 3.24 -16.39 -5.81
N LYS A 155 3.30 -15.25 -5.09
CA LYS A 155 2.50 -14.06 -5.34
C LYS A 155 3.29 -13.06 -6.20
N PRO A 156 2.74 -12.58 -7.33
CA PRO A 156 3.36 -11.49 -8.07
C PRO A 156 3.32 -10.19 -7.25
N SER A 157 4.05 -9.16 -7.69
CA SER A 157 3.92 -7.82 -7.11
C SER A 157 2.56 -7.21 -7.45
N CYS A 158 1.99 -6.40 -6.55
CA CYS A 158 0.78 -5.64 -6.84
C CYS A 158 0.99 -4.68 -8.03
N HIS A 159 2.19 -4.12 -8.12
CA HIS A 159 2.67 -3.33 -9.25
C HIS A 159 2.46 -4.06 -10.58
N ASP A 160 3.08 -5.22 -10.78
CA ASP A 160 3.00 -5.95 -12.05
C ASP A 160 1.57 -6.38 -12.40
N VAL A 161 0.73 -6.66 -11.39
CA VAL A 161 -0.69 -6.96 -11.60
C VAL A 161 -1.42 -5.75 -12.16
N ILE A 162 -1.31 -4.58 -11.53
CA ILE A 162 -2.14 -3.42 -11.91
C ILE A 162 -1.72 -2.79 -13.24
N ILE A 163 -0.43 -2.87 -13.60
CA ILE A 163 0.07 -2.36 -14.88
C ILE A 163 0.03 -3.41 -16.01
N GLY A 164 -0.53 -4.60 -15.75
CA GLY A 164 -0.75 -5.63 -16.76
C GLY A 164 0.51 -6.39 -17.20
N ARG A 165 1.59 -6.39 -16.39
CA ARG A 165 2.81 -7.17 -16.64
C ARG A 165 2.74 -8.60 -16.14
N TRP A 166 1.94 -8.84 -15.09
CA TRP A 166 1.75 -10.19 -14.59
C TRP A 166 0.91 -11.04 -15.54
N ARG A 167 1.45 -12.19 -15.92
CA ARG A 167 0.74 -13.23 -16.69
C ARG A 167 0.40 -14.38 -15.74
N PRO A 168 -0.88 -14.69 -15.50
CA PRO A 168 -1.26 -15.81 -14.64
C PRO A 168 -0.61 -17.12 -15.09
N SER A 169 -0.12 -17.92 -14.15
CA SER A 169 0.33 -19.29 -14.41
C SER A 169 -0.87 -20.23 -14.65
N PRO A 170 -0.67 -21.48 -15.09
CA PRO A 170 -1.74 -22.48 -15.11
C PRO A 170 -2.43 -22.65 -13.74
N ALA A 171 -1.65 -22.64 -12.65
CA ALA A 171 -2.18 -22.76 -11.29
C ALA A 171 -2.98 -21.53 -10.84
N ASP A 172 -2.66 -20.34 -11.36
CA ASP A 172 -3.45 -19.12 -11.12
C ASP A 172 -4.79 -19.18 -11.84
N ARG A 173 -4.77 -19.59 -13.12
CA ARG A 173 -5.99 -19.76 -13.91
C ARG A 173 -6.92 -20.80 -13.30
N SER A 174 -6.40 -21.95 -12.87
CA SER A 174 -7.21 -22.99 -12.22
C SER A 174 -7.81 -22.53 -10.89
N ALA A 175 -7.20 -21.55 -10.24
CA ALA A 175 -7.68 -20.94 -9.01
C ALA A 175 -8.46 -19.62 -9.24
N ASN A 176 -8.85 -19.32 -10.48
CA ASN A 176 -9.57 -18.11 -10.87
C ASN A 176 -8.88 -16.79 -10.48
N ARG A 177 -7.54 -16.78 -10.37
CA ARG A 177 -6.74 -15.57 -10.18
C ARG A 177 -6.45 -14.95 -11.55
N VAL A 178 -7.22 -13.93 -11.91
CA VAL A 178 -7.09 -13.16 -13.15
C VAL A 178 -6.59 -11.73 -12.89
N PRO A 179 -5.88 -11.08 -13.83
CA PRO A 179 -5.33 -9.75 -13.59
C PRO A 179 -6.41 -8.73 -13.22
N GLY A 180 -6.17 -7.96 -12.16
CA GLY A 180 -7.08 -6.93 -11.69
C GLY A 180 -7.01 -6.70 -10.18
N TYR A 181 -7.82 -5.75 -9.70
CA TYR A 181 -7.82 -5.30 -8.31
C TYR A 181 -8.15 -6.42 -7.31
N GLY A 182 -8.98 -7.40 -7.70
CA GLY A 182 -9.29 -8.55 -6.84
C GLY A 182 -8.08 -9.44 -6.53
N VAL A 183 -7.15 -9.61 -7.48
CA VAL A 183 -5.91 -10.34 -7.20
C VAL A 183 -4.96 -9.54 -6.31
N ILE A 184 -5.01 -8.21 -6.37
CA ILE A 184 -4.27 -7.34 -5.43
C ILE A 184 -4.77 -7.57 -3.99
N THR A 185 -6.09 -7.60 -3.78
CA THR A 185 -6.67 -7.99 -2.47
C THR A 185 -6.23 -9.39 -2.06
N ASN A 186 -6.20 -10.35 -2.99
CA ASN A 186 -5.73 -11.71 -2.71
C ASN A 186 -4.24 -11.75 -2.28
N ILE A 187 -3.39 -10.94 -2.93
CA ILE A 187 -1.97 -10.83 -2.57
C ILE A 187 -1.82 -10.34 -1.13
N ILE A 188 -2.55 -9.28 -0.77
CA ILE A 188 -2.49 -8.61 0.54
C ILE A 188 -3.06 -9.52 1.64
N ASN A 189 -4.30 -9.99 1.50
CA ASN A 189 -4.99 -10.72 2.57
C ASN A 189 -5.93 -11.86 2.10
N GLY A 190 -5.59 -12.50 0.97
CA GLY A 190 -6.45 -13.50 0.34
C GLY A 190 -6.78 -14.74 1.18
N GLY A 191 -5.92 -15.12 2.14
CA GLY A 191 -6.19 -16.23 3.06
C GLY A 191 -7.41 -15.98 3.96
N ILE A 192 -7.70 -14.71 4.25
CA ILE A 192 -8.85 -14.30 5.06
C ILE A 192 -10.02 -13.92 4.15
N GLU A 193 -9.77 -13.11 3.11
CA GLU A 193 -10.83 -12.38 2.38
C GLU A 193 -11.30 -13.02 1.07
N CYS A 194 -10.53 -13.93 0.48
CA CYS A 194 -10.82 -14.48 -0.85
C CYS A 194 -11.33 -15.93 -0.80
N GLY A 195 -12.08 -16.33 -1.85
CA GLY A 195 -12.52 -17.72 -2.06
C GLY A 195 -13.69 -18.18 -1.18
N LYS A 196 -14.31 -17.28 -0.42
CA LYS A 196 -15.38 -17.60 0.56
C LYS A 196 -16.74 -16.95 0.23
N GLY A 197 -16.85 -16.26 -0.90
CA GLY A 197 -18.03 -15.46 -1.27
C GLY A 197 -18.13 -14.15 -0.48
N ARG A 198 -19.21 -13.39 -0.68
CA ARG A 198 -19.51 -12.19 0.13
C ARG A 198 -20.02 -12.64 1.49
N ASN A 199 -19.35 -12.23 2.56
CA ASN A 199 -19.89 -12.38 3.91
C ASN A 199 -21.21 -11.57 4.00
N GLY A 200 -22.30 -12.20 4.44
CA GLY A 200 -23.62 -11.56 4.53
C GLY A 200 -23.77 -10.46 5.58
N ALA A 201 -22.67 -10.03 6.22
CA ALA A 201 -22.66 -9.07 7.33
C ALA A 201 -22.40 -7.61 6.89
N VAL A 202 -22.63 -7.29 5.62
CA VAL A 202 -22.53 -5.94 5.04
C VAL A 202 -23.84 -5.50 4.44
#